data_AF-A0A926JCN9-F1
#
_entry.id   AF-A0A926JCN9-F1
#
_cell.length_a   1.000
_cell.length_b   1.000
_cell.length_c   1.000
_cell.angle_alpha   90.00
_cell.angle_beta   90.00
_cell.angle_gamma   90.00
#
_symmetry.space_group_name_H-M   'P 1'
#
loop_
_entity.id
_entity.type
_entity.pdbx_description
1 polymer ?
#
loop_
_entity_poly.entity_id
_entity_poly.type
_entity_poly.pdbx_seq_one_letter_code
_entity_poly.pdbx_strand_id
1 'polypeptide(L)'
;MPKPWRLTRAAEASLIDIARWTVETFGSRQAAAYEDDLITTCRDIATGEAMTQDCRRLIDPDLQADLRFARAGQHFVIFIEDADRVIIIDFLHTRSDLPRRLANLTGAKRDRNQ
;
A
#
# COMPACT_ATOMS: atom_id res chain seq x y z
N MET A 1 11.62 -17.62 3.96
CA MET A 1 12.59 -16.53 3.71
C MET A 1 11.79 -15.31 3.31
N PRO A 2 12.17 -14.09 3.76
CA PRO A 2 11.46 -12.87 3.38
C PRO A 2 11.52 -12.70 1.85
N LYS A 3 10.38 -12.38 1.23
CA LYS A 3 10.35 -12.05 -0.19
C LYS A 3 10.99 -10.68 -0.40
N PRO A 4 11.74 -10.46 -1.50
CA PRO A 4 12.10 -9.10 -1.88
C PRO A 4 10.82 -8.28 -2.10
N TRP A 5 10.83 -7.05 -1.58
CA TRP A 5 9.73 -6.11 -1.80
C TRP A 5 10.24 -4.79 -2.36
N ARG A 6 9.37 -4.12 -3.13
CA ARG A 6 9.67 -2.81 -3.72
C ARG A 6 8.45 -1.91 -3.73
N LEU A 7 8.72 -0.60 -3.73
CA LEU A 7 7.72 0.43 -3.93
C LEU A 7 7.52 0.68 -5.43
N THR A 8 6.28 0.94 -5.85
CA THR A 8 6.05 1.66 -7.10
C THR A 8 6.39 3.15 -6.92
N ARG A 9 6.54 3.89 -8.03
CA ARG A 9 6.71 5.35 -7.98
C ARG A 9 5.53 6.05 -7.29
N ALA A 10 4.32 5.50 -7.41
CA ALA A 10 3.14 6.05 -6.74
C ALA A 10 3.24 5.85 -5.22
N ALA A 11 3.65 4.66 -4.77
CA ALA A 11 3.85 4.38 -3.36
C ALA A 11 4.96 5.25 -2.74
N GLU A 12 6.06 5.47 -3.47
CA GLU A 12 7.14 6.36 -3.05
C GLU A 12 6.66 7.81 -2.92
N ALA A 13 5.92 8.32 -3.91
CA ALA A 13 5.31 9.65 -3.83
C ALA A 13 4.36 9.80 -2.64
N SER A 14 3.50 8.80 -2.40
CA SER A 14 2.59 8.81 -1.25
C SER A 14 3.34 8.79 0.08
N LEU A 15 4.44 8.05 0.23
CA LEU A 15 5.28 8.10 1.45
C LEU A 15 5.87 9.49 1.68
N ILE A 16 6.37 10.15 0.62
CA ILE A 16 6.89 11.51 0.71
C ILE A 16 5.80 12.48 1.16
N ASP A 17 4.60 12.39 0.60
CA ASP A 17 3.48 13.26 0.95
C ASP A 17 3.00 13.02 2.40
N ILE A 18 2.92 11.75 2.82
CA ILE A 18 2.61 11.39 4.21
C ILE A 18 3.67 11.97 5.16
N ALA A 19 4.95 11.80 4.85
CA ALA A 19 6.04 12.29 5.68
C ALA A 19 5.99 13.83 5.80
N ARG A 20 5.84 14.54 4.67
CA ARG A 20 5.73 16.02 4.66
C ARG A 20 4.58 16.51 5.52
N TRP A 21 3.37 15.98 5.30
CA TRP A 21 2.20 16.38 6.09
C TRP A 21 2.37 16.04 7.58
N THR A 22 2.99 14.90 7.89
CA THR A 22 3.23 14.48 9.29
C THR A 22 4.26 15.39 9.96
N VAL A 23 5.31 15.83 9.26
CA VAL A 23 6.28 16.83 9.75
C VAL A 23 5.56 18.15 10.04
N GLU A 24 4.78 18.64 9.08
CA GLU A 24 4.07 19.92 9.20
C GLU A 24 3.05 19.91 10.35
N THR A 25 2.39 18.78 10.58
CA THR A 25 1.29 18.67 11.55
C THR A 25 1.78 18.28 12.95
N PHE A 26 2.78 17.41 13.06
CA PHE A 26 3.18 16.78 14.32
C PHE A 26 4.67 16.89 14.65
N GLY A 27 5.49 17.38 13.72
CA GLY A 27 6.93 17.51 13.88
C GLY A 27 7.74 16.31 13.38
N SER A 28 9.04 16.53 13.22
CA SER A 28 9.97 15.60 12.57
C SER A 28 10.12 14.26 13.29
N ARG A 29 10.08 14.25 14.63
CA ARG A 29 10.19 13.02 15.42
C ARG A 29 9.02 12.07 15.14
N GLN A 30 7.81 12.63 15.08
CA GLN A 30 6.58 11.87 14.81
C GLN A 30 6.55 11.40 13.36
N ALA A 31 7.04 12.21 12.42
CA ALA A 31 7.17 11.80 11.02
C ALA A 31 8.11 10.61 10.85
N ALA A 32 9.30 10.63 11.48
CA ALA A 32 10.25 9.52 11.42
C ALA A 32 9.67 8.23 12.02
N ALA A 33 9.04 8.33 13.20
CA ALA A 33 8.41 7.16 13.83
C ALA A 33 7.27 6.60 12.96
N TYR A 34 6.48 7.47 12.33
CA TYR A 34 5.37 7.02 11.50
C TYR A 34 5.83 6.40 10.16
N GLU A 35 6.90 6.93 9.58
CA GLU A 35 7.56 6.30 8.43
C GLU A 35 8.08 4.90 8.78
N ASP A 36 8.74 4.75 9.93
CA ASP A 36 9.24 3.45 10.41
C ASP A 36 8.10 2.42 10.58
N ASP A 37 6.93 2.83 11.08
CA ASP A 37 5.75 1.97 11.20
C ASP A 37 5.24 1.49 9.83
N LEU A 38 5.20 2.39 8.83
CA LEU A 38 4.78 2.07 7.46
C LEU A 38 5.77 1.11 6.79
N ILE A 39 7.07 1.34 6.95
CA ILE A 39 8.12 0.49 6.39
C ILE A 39 8.18 -0.87 7.09
N THR A 40 7.99 -0.91 8.41
CA THR A 40 7.89 -2.17 9.17
C THR A 40 6.71 -3.00 8.66
N THR A 41 5.55 -2.39 8.46
CA THR A 41 4.39 -3.08 7.87
C THR A 41 4.72 -3.66 6.48
N CYS A 42 5.49 -2.95 5.65
CA CYS A 42 5.93 -3.48 4.34
C CYS A 42 6.83 -4.71 4.49
N ARG A 43 7.72 -4.71 5.49
CA ARG A 43 8.57 -5.88 5.81
C ARG A 43 7.73 -7.04 6.32
N ASP A 44 6.77 -6.79 7.21
CA ASP A 44 5.88 -7.81 7.77
C ASP A 44 5.00 -8.46 6.68
N ILE A 45 4.57 -7.67 5.68
CA ILE A 45 3.91 -8.23 4.48
C ILE A 45 4.87 -9.16 3.74
N ALA A 46 6.13 -8.76 3.56
CA ALA A 46 7.13 -9.54 2.83
C ALA A 46 7.61 -10.80 3.58
N THR A 47 7.48 -10.84 4.91
CA THR A 47 7.74 -12.02 5.74
C THR A 47 6.51 -12.92 5.90
N GLY A 48 5.31 -12.41 5.55
CA GLY A 48 4.04 -13.10 5.75
C GLY A 48 3.49 -13.00 7.18
N GLU A 49 4.02 -12.08 7.98
CA GLU A 49 3.62 -11.84 9.38
C GLU A 49 2.49 -10.82 9.50
N ALA A 50 2.31 -9.96 8.48
CA ALA A 50 1.23 -8.99 8.47
C ALA A 50 -0.16 -9.64 8.32
N MET A 51 -1.16 -9.11 9.04
CA MET A 51 -2.56 -9.43 8.78
C MET A 51 -3.02 -8.70 7.50
N THR A 52 -3.31 -9.46 6.45
CA THR A 52 -3.68 -8.93 5.13
C THR A 52 -5.11 -9.29 4.74
N GLN A 53 -5.79 -8.43 3.98
CA GLN A 53 -7.13 -8.66 3.46
C GLN A 53 -7.16 -8.51 1.93
N ASP A 54 -7.93 -9.37 1.25
CA ASP A 54 -8.12 -9.30 -0.19
C ASP A 54 -9.10 -8.19 -0.58
N CYS A 55 -8.77 -7.38 -1.58
CA CYS A 55 -9.61 -6.31 -2.09
C CYS A 55 -10.77 -6.80 -2.97
N ARG A 56 -10.76 -8.06 -3.43
CA ARG A 56 -11.71 -8.62 -4.41
C ARG A 56 -13.18 -8.46 -3.97
N ARG A 57 -13.46 -8.62 -2.67
CA ARG A 57 -14.83 -8.45 -2.12
C ARG A 57 -15.31 -6.99 -2.08
N LEU A 58 -14.41 -6.01 -2.23
CA LEU A 58 -14.72 -4.58 -2.06
C LEU A 58 -14.83 -3.81 -3.38
N ILE A 59 -14.32 -4.34 -4.50
CA ILE A 59 -14.24 -3.61 -5.78
C ILE A 59 -15.04 -4.33 -6.87
N ASP A 60 -14.66 -5.57 -7.19
CA ASP A 60 -15.26 -6.37 -8.25
C ASP A 60 -14.75 -7.83 -8.09
N PRO A 61 -15.65 -8.84 -7.94
CA PRO A 61 -15.27 -10.25 -7.87
C PRO A 61 -14.47 -10.75 -9.09
N ASP A 62 -14.69 -10.15 -10.26
CA ASP A 62 -14.08 -10.52 -11.54
C ASP A 62 -12.72 -9.85 -11.77
N LEU A 63 -12.26 -9.05 -10.82
CA LEU A 63 -10.96 -8.42 -10.89
C LEU A 63 -9.83 -9.46 -10.73
N GLN A 64 -9.12 -9.69 -11.83
CA GLN A 64 -7.94 -10.58 -11.96
C GLN A 64 -6.70 -10.11 -11.17
N ALA A 65 -6.78 -9.05 -10.36
CA ALA A 65 -5.64 -8.56 -9.60
C ALA A 65 -5.71 -9.10 -8.16
N ASP A 66 -4.67 -9.83 -7.74
CA ASP A 66 -4.41 -10.22 -6.34
C ASP A 66 -4.03 -8.99 -5.49
N LEU A 67 -4.90 -7.99 -5.51
CA LEU A 67 -4.76 -6.75 -4.77
C LEU A 67 -5.17 -7.00 -3.33
N ARG A 68 -4.25 -6.71 -2.43
CA ARG A 68 -4.40 -6.93 -0.99
C ARG A 68 -4.06 -5.65 -0.24
N PHE A 69 -4.49 -5.57 1.01
CA PHE A 69 -4.08 -4.50 1.89
C PHE A 69 -3.78 -4.98 3.31
N ALA A 70 -2.87 -4.27 3.97
CA ALA A 70 -2.64 -4.35 5.42
C ALA A 70 -2.86 -2.96 6.03
N ARG A 71 -3.26 -2.90 7.30
CA ARG A 71 -3.45 -1.62 8.01
C ARG A 71 -2.20 -1.24 8.79
N ALA A 72 -1.78 0.01 8.66
CA ALA A 72 -0.68 0.63 9.39
C ALA A 72 -1.12 1.99 9.95
N GLY A 73 -1.60 1.99 11.20
CA GLY A 73 -2.17 3.18 11.83
C GLY A 73 -3.38 3.75 11.07
N GLN A 74 -3.23 4.96 10.53
CA GLN A 74 -4.24 5.67 9.73
C GLN A 74 -4.08 5.45 8.22
N HIS A 75 -3.23 4.53 7.78
CA HIS A 75 -3.07 4.18 6.38
C HIS A 75 -3.27 2.70 6.12
N PHE A 76 -3.61 2.40 4.87
CA PHE A 76 -3.62 1.08 4.27
C PHE A 76 -2.45 0.97 3.32
N VAL A 77 -1.63 -0.05 3.51
CA VAL A 77 -0.57 -0.45 2.57
C VAL A 77 -1.19 -1.34 1.53
N ILE A 78 -1.28 -0.87 0.28
CA ILE A 78 -1.88 -1.62 -0.83
C ILE A 78 -0.76 -2.32 -1.57
N PHE A 79 -0.93 -3.61 -1.83
CA PHE A 79 0.12 -4.41 -2.46
C PHE A 79 -0.45 -5.52 -3.34
N ILE A 80 0.42 -6.06 -4.18
CA ILE A 80 0.25 -7.35 -4.84
C ILE A 80 1.42 -8.24 -4.43
N GLU A 81 1.18 -9.54 -4.39
CA GLU A 81 2.16 -10.54 -4.01
C GLU A 81 2.11 -11.68 -5.03
N ASP A 82 3.27 -12.07 -5.56
CA ASP A 82 3.43 -13.31 -6.33
C ASP A 82 4.32 -14.29 -5.55
N ALA A 83 4.67 -15.43 -6.14
CA ALA A 83 5.50 -16.44 -5.48
C ALA A 83 6.89 -15.90 -5.07
N ASP A 84 7.43 -14.92 -5.80
CA ASP A 84 8.83 -14.51 -5.74
C ASP A 84 9.02 -13.13 -5.09
N ARG A 85 7.98 -12.28 -5.04
CA ARG A 85 8.11 -10.88 -4.59
C ARG A 85 6.81 -10.25 -4.11
N VAL A 86 6.97 -9.16 -3.37
CA VAL A 86 5.90 -8.23 -3.00
C VAL A 86 6.09 -6.89 -3.71
N ILE A 87 5.02 -6.31 -4.24
CA ILE A 87 5.04 -4.98 -4.85
C ILE A 87 4.03 -4.11 -4.11
N ILE A 88 4.52 -3.09 -3.41
CA ILE A 88 3.69 -2.09 -2.74
C ILE A 88 3.21 -1.09 -3.79
N ILE A 89 1.90 -1.09 -4.02
CA ILE A 89 1.24 -0.29 -5.05
C ILE A 89 1.06 1.15 -4.57
N ASP A 90 0.56 1.36 -3.36
CA ASP A 90 0.25 2.70 -2.83
C ASP A 90 0.01 2.67 -1.31
N PHE A 91 0.00 3.85 -0.67
CA PHE A 91 -0.43 4.07 0.70
C PHE A 91 -1.70 4.93 0.70
N LEU A 92 -2.81 4.40 1.20
CA LEU A 92 -4.09 5.10 1.20
C LEU A 92 -4.49 5.44 2.63
N HIS A 93 -4.88 6.69 2.89
CA HIS A 93 -5.42 7.08 4.19
C HIS A 93 -6.71 6.28 4.49
N THR A 94 -6.98 5.91 5.75
CA THR A 94 -8.14 5.10 6.12
C THR A 94 -9.47 5.81 5.91
N ARG A 95 -9.42 7.14 5.73
CA ARG A 95 -10.57 7.98 5.37
C ARG A 95 -10.74 8.17 3.86
N SER A 96 -9.81 7.65 3.04
CA SER A 96 -9.98 7.65 1.60
C SER A 96 -11.13 6.73 1.20
N ASP A 97 -11.84 7.11 0.13
CA ASP A 97 -12.79 6.22 -0.54
C ASP A 97 -12.01 5.05 -1.17
N LEU A 98 -11.86 3.98 -0.40
CA LEU A 98 -11.09 2.80 -0.74
C LEU A 98 -11.60 2.14 -2.03
N PRO A 99 -12.90 1.79 -2.17
CA PRO A 99 -13.41 1.19 -3.41
C PRO A 99 -13.07 2.02 -4.66
N ARG A 100 -13.31 3.35 -4.61
CA ARG A 100 -13.02 4.23 -5.75
C ARG A 100 -11.53 4.31 -6.06
N ARG A 101 -10.68 4.43 -5.04
CA ARG A 101 -9.23 4.57 -5.24
C ARG A 101 -8.62 3.26 -5.74
N LEU A 102 -9.09 2.11 -5.25
CA LEU A 102 -8.64 0.81 -5.73
C LEU A 102 -9.11 0.54 -7.17
N ALA A 103 -10.33 0.94 -7.55
CA ALA A 103 -10.80 0.86 -8.93
C ALA A 103 -9.90 1.64 -9.91
N ASN A 104 -9.41 2.81 -9.51
CA ASN A 104 -8.45 3.58 -10.32
C ASN A 104 -7.09 2.88 -10.46
N LEU A 105 -6.59 2.27 -9.38
CA LEU A 105 -5.33 1.51 -9.41
C LEU A 105 -5.42 0.29 -10.34
N THR A 106 -6.59 -0.32 -10.43
CA THR A 106 -6.83 -1.53 -11.25
C THR A 106 -7.20 -1.19 -12.69
N GLY A 107 -7.92 -0.09 -12.92
CA GLY A 107 -8.26 0.43 -14.24
C GLY A 107 -7.02 0.88 -15.03
N ALA A 108 -6.06 1.53 -14.36
CA ALA A 108 -4.80 1.95 -14.99
C ALA A 108 -3.90 0.79 -15.45
N LYS A 109 -4.17 -0.46 -15.02
CA LYS A 109 -3.46 -1.65 -15.49
C LYS A 109 -4.03 -2.17 -16.81
N ARG A 110 -5.27 -1.85 -17.18
CA ARG A 110 -5.88 -2.24 -18.48
C ARG A 110 -5.27 -1.48 -19.67
N ASP A 111 -4.82 -0.24 -19.48
CA ASP A 111 -4.28 0.59 -20.59
C ASP A 111 -2.79 0.37 -20.90
N ARG A 112 -2.06 -0.41 -20.10
CA ARG A 112 -0.63 -0.68 -20.33
C ARG A 112 -0.33 -1.98 -21.08
N ASN A 113 -1.27 -2.42 -21.92
CA ASN A 113 -1.09 -3.56 -22.81
C ASN A 113 -1.76 -3.33 -24.18
N GLN A 114 -1.44 -2.20 -24.81
CA GLN A 114 -1.55 -1.98 -26.25
C GLN A 114 -0.19 -1.60 -26.81
#